data_AF-A0A970NK68-F1
#
_entry.id   AF-A0A970NK68-F1
#
_cell.length_a   1.000
_cell.length_b   1.000
_cell.length_c   1.000
_cell.angle_alpha   90.00
_cell.angle_beta   90.00
_cell.angle_gamma   90.00
#
_symmetry.space_group_name_H-M   'P 1'
#
loop_
_entity.id
_entity.type
_entity.pdbx_description
1 polymer ?
#
loop_
_entity_poly.entity_id
_entity_poly.type
_entity_poly.pdbx_seq_one_letter_code
_entity_poly.pdbx_strand_id
1 'polypeptide(L)'
;MSRLASFVPILLSLSLLAGCAQWPVDGGSSNYPNRLLKITVEFADPINPSYYYFMCFDTDGDRETGPLPIPTGPFWGNGWGTGVISAYVMYHSGQFRVSRPRVLSALVEPSGGILDVGGNPEPPISGSHLVRIDTVALGEATIEGTGTVTGVTNAASQNAGQYTLATDAAGAVVAGSVAFTPAEVGGRELTTQEQAVLDALNVGGAALGANSLALLGLTLELGPPVAGSQTITVAPTTGTVTDRFSSYFGVNDTTSTGAIYANAVHAGPEPVIPGMSFRTGQLSSPATVEIITQYEATVDDLGPPFDYEYPEVGGRELTVSVDMAQIGDPLDEIQFNIIATDTLPLNPEIVLDKSYDGLGPDGTTFVTLPIDTNRKLHNADAALPEGAGDVFLGALSSNDLQLGELDIVDWSVEVSVRATTAQF
;
A
#
# COMPACT_ATOMS: atom_id res chain seq x y z
N MET A 1 51.74 -58.21 -46.81
CA MET A 1 52.78 -57.17 -46.61
C MET A 1 52.29 -55.85 -47.21
N SER A 2 52.47 -54.73 -46.48
CA SER A 2 52.19 -53.32 -46.85
C SER A 2 50.70 -52.93 -47.01
N ARG A 3 50.03 -52.27 -46.05
CA ARG A 3 50.09 -50.86 -45.60
C ARG A 3 50.08 -49.82 -46.73
N LEU A 4 48.95 -49.10 -46.87
CA LEU A 4 48.81 -47.63 -46.97
C LEU A 4 47.40 -47.28 -47.49
N ALA A 5 46.55 -46.70 -46.63
CA ALA A 5 45.40 -45.91 -47.06
C ALA A 5 45.40 -44.62 -46.25
N SER A 6 45.52 -43.50 -46.96
CA SER A 6 45.74 -42.16 -46.44
C SER A 6 44.55 -41.59 -45.68
N PHE A 7 44.92 -40.76 -44.70
CA PHE A 7 44.08 -39.92 -43.84
C PHE A 7 43.20 -38.92 -44.63
N VAL A 8 41.95 -38.79 -44.19
CA VAL A 8 41.03 -37.68 -44.50
C VAL A 8 41.14 -36.66 -43.36
N PRO A 9 41.31 -35.34 -43.62
CA PRO A 9 41.26 -34.34 -42.56
C PRO A 9 39.80 -33.96 -42.28
N ILE A 10 39.37 -34.08 -41.03
CA ILE A 10 38.12 -33.50 -40.52
C ILE A 10 38.42 -32.04 -40.16
N LEU A 11 37.81 -31.11 -40.89
CA LEU A 11 37.79 -29.69 -40.59
C LEU A 11 36.98 -29.47 -39.29
N LEU A 12 37.65 -29.01 -38.24
CA LEU A 12 37.02 -28.58 -36.99
C LEU A 12 36.57 -27.12 -37.17
N SER A 13 35.28 -26.91 -37.42
CA SER A 13 34.67 -25.57 -37.51
C SER A 13 34.50 -24.97 -36.12
N LEU A 14 35.43 -24.10 -35.76
CA LEU A 14 35.42 -23.25 -34.56
C LEU A 14 34.44 -22.09 -34.78
N SER A 15 33.22 -22.19 -34.24
CA SER A 15 32.22 -21.11 -34.25
C SER A 15 32.54 -20.10 -33.15
N LEU A 16 33.17 -19.00 -33.53
CA LEU A 16 33.33 -17.78 -32.73
C LEU A 16 31.96 -17.11 -32.55
N LEU A 17 31.46 -17.08 -31.32
CA LEU A 17 30.39 -16.18 -30.90
C LEU A 17 30.96 -14.76 -30.81
N ALA A 18 30.78 -13.99 -31.87
CA ALA A 18 30.94 -12.54 -31.86
C ALA A 18 29.53 -11.93 -31.85
N GLY A 19 29.00 -11.63 -30.67
CA GLY A 19 27.84 -10.77 -30.51
C GLY A 19 28.31 -9.32 -30.61
N CYS A 20 28.31 -8.76 -31.81
CA CYS A 20 28.37 -7.31 -31.97
C CYS A 20 26.98 -6.75 -31.63
N ALA A 21 26.83 -6.05 -30.52
CA ALA A 21 25.69 -5.15 -30.32
C ALA A 21 25.81 -4.03 -31.37
N GLN A 22 25.03 -4.12 -32.43
CA GLN A 22 24.99 -3.13 -33.51
C GLN A 22 23.90 -2.12 -33.20
N TRP A 23 24.29 -0.85 -33.02
CA TRP A 23 23.41 0.31 -33.11
C TRP A 23 22.59 0.22 -34.42
N PRO A 24 21.25 0.19 -34.39
CA PRO A 24 20.48 0.20 -35.63
C PRO A 24 20.61 1.60 -36.26
N VAL A 25 21.48 1.68 -37.27
CA VAL A 25 21.54 2.80 -38.20
C VAL A 25 20.38 2.66 -39.19
N ASP A 26 19.50 3.64 -39.13
CA ASP A 26 18.44 4.01 -40.07
C ASP A 26 17.20 3.10 -40.21
N GLY A 27 16.05 3.68 -39.82
CA GLY A 27 14.76 3.38 -40.45
C GLY A 27 13.74 2.63 -39.58
N GLY A 28 13.13 3.33 -38.63
CA GLY A 28 11.75 3.08 -38.20
C GLY A 28 11.45 1.72 -37.55
N SER A 29 11.69 1.61 -36.25
CA SER A 29 10.82 0.81 -35.39
C SER A 29 10.08 1.75 -34.42
N SER A 30 8.76 1.66 -34.40
CA SER A 30 7.86 2.38 -33.48
C SER A 30 7.95 1.88 -32.03
N ASN A 31 8.94 1.05 -31.69
CA ASN A 31 8.96 0.25 -30.47
C ASN A 31 10.09 0.65 -29.50
N TYR A 32 10.76 1.78 -29.74
CA TYR A 32 11.77 2.28 -28.81
C TYR A 32 11.14 3.36 -27.92
N PRO A 33 11.29 3.27 -26.59
CA PRO A 33 10.68 4.17 -25.61
C PRO A 33 10.97 5.65 -25.87
N ASN A 34 10.03 6.51 -25.49
CA ASN A 34 10.29 7.95 -25.47
C ASN A 34 11.34 8.30 -24.43
N ARG A 35 11.36 7.57 -23.30
CA ARG A 35 12.24 7.82 -22.17
C ARG A 35 12.76 6.50 -21.62
N LEU A 36 14.06 6.39 -21.48
CA LEU A 36 14.75 5.17 -21.07
C LEU A 36 15.71 5.48 -19.91
N LEU A 37 15.76 4.57 -18.95
CA LEU A 37 16.72 4.58 -17.85
C LEU A 37 17.67 3.40 -18.02
N LYS A 38 18.93 3.64 -18.37
CA LYS A 38 19.98 2.61 -18.37
C LYS A 38 20.73 2.66 -17.04
N ILE A 39 20.77 1.54 -16.34
CA ILE A 39 21.38 1.39 -15.02
C ILE A 39 22.50 0.37 -15.14
N THR A 40 23.67 0.73 -14.62
CA THR A 40 24.81 -0.17 -14.46
C THR A 40 25.23 -0.15 -13.01
N VAL A 41 25.42 -1.33 -12.43
CA VAL A 41 25.84 -1.53 -11.03
C VAL A 41 27.05 -2.45 -11.00
N GLU A 42 28.09 -2.08 -10.27
CA GLU A 42 29.29 -2.88 -10.05
C GLU A 42 29.36 -3.37 -8.59
N PHE A 43 29.64 -4.66 -8.41
CA PHE A 43 29.82 -5.32 -7.10
C PHE A 43 31.29 -5.58 -6.81
N ALA A 44 31.70 -5.80 -5.54
CA ALA A 44 33.09 -6.06 -5.15
C ALA A 44 33.62 -7.42 -5.64
N ASP A 45 32.76 -8.42 -5.73
CA ASP A 45 33.05 -9.77 -6.23
C ASP A 45 32.05 -10.22 -7.31
N PRO A 46 32.34 -11.31 -8.03
CA PRO A 46 31.48 -11.78 -9.11
C PRO A 46 30.04 -12.03 -8.67
N ILE A 47 29.08 -11.63 -9.51
CA ILE A 47 27.65 -11.75 -9.22
C ILE A 47 27.26 -13.21 -8.99
N ASN A 48 26.66 -13.47 -7.83
CA ASN A 48 26.07 -14.76 -7.51
C ASN A 48 24.61 -14.80 -7.98
N PRO A 49 24.23 -15.63 -8.98
CA PRO A 49 22.86 -15.68 -9.48
C PRO A 49 21.85 -16.28 -8.49
N SER A 50 22.32 -16.84 -7.36
CA SER A 50 21.44 -17.35 -6.30
C SER A 50 20.94 -16.25 -5.37
N TYR A 51 21.59 -15.08 -5.38
CA TYR A 51 21.18 -13.91 -4.59
C TYR A 51 20.14 -13.07 -5.33
N TYR A 52 19.65 -12.04 -4.66
CA TYR A 52 18.62 -11.13 -5.15
C TYR A 52 19.17 -9.73 -5.25
N TYR A 53 19.03 -9.11 -6.42
CA TYR A 53 19.51 -7.77 -6.69
C TYR A 53 18.35 -6.94 -7.22
N PHE A 54 18.01 -5.88 -6.50
CA PHE A 54 16.87 -5.03 -6.77
C PHE A 54 17.35 -3.63 -7.15
N MET A 55 16.89 -3.12 -8.29
CA MET A 55 17.05 -1.73 -8.70
C MET A 55 15.69 -1.07 -8.55
N CYS A 56 15.54 -0.24 -7.53
CA CYS A 56 14.25 0.17 -7.00
C CYS A 56 13.96 1.63 -7.34
N PHE A 57 12.70 1.93 -7.61
CA PHE A 57 12.27 3.24 -8.06
C PHE A 57 11.12 3.75 -7.22
N ASP A 58 11.20 5.01 -6.84
CA ASP A 58 10.08 5.81 -6.38
C ASP A 58 9.77 6.90 -7.41
N THR A 59 8.49 7.02 -7.75
CA THR A 59 7.97 7.87 -8.83
C THR A 59 6.87 8.80 -8.36
N ASP A 60 6.64 8.90 -7.04
CA ASP A 60 5.55 9.69 -6.46
C ASP A 60 5.81 11.21 -6.48
N GLY A 61 7.06 11.63 -6.69
CA GLY A 61 7.48 13.02 -6.77
C GLY A 61 7.81 13.66 -5.42
N ASP A 62 7.77 12.91 -4.31
CA ASP A 62 8.27 13.36 -3.01
C ASP A 62 9.77 13.09 -2.90
N ARG A 63 10.55 14.12 -2.54
CA ARG A 63 12.01 14.04 -2.45
C ARG A 63 12.51 13.57 -1.11
N GLU A 64 11.63 13.54 -0.11
CA GLU A 64 11.95 13.15 1.26
C GLU A 64 11.75 11.64 1.48
N THR A 65 11.07 10.96 0.55
CA THR A 65 10.85 9.52 0.53
C THR A 65 11.64 8.82 -0.56
N GLY A 66 11.78 7.51 -0.41
CA GLY A 66 12.38 6.68 -1.44
C GLY A 66 12.51 5.21 -1.04
N PRO A 67 13.07 4.38 -1.92
CA PRO A 67 13.22 2.95 -1.69
C PRO A 67 14.27 2.67 -0.61
N LEU A 68 13.94 1.80 0.35
CA LEU A 68 14.84 1.42 1.45
C LEU A 68 14.83 -0.10 1.67
N PRO A 69 15.96 -0.72 2.06
CA PRO A 69 16.01 -2.15 2.40
C PRO A 69 15.27 -2.45 3.70
N ILE A 70 14.94 -3.69 4.02
CA ILE A 70 14.46 -4.05 5.38
C ILE A 70 15.65 -4.56 6.21
N PRO A 71 16.00 -3.96 7.35
CA PRO A 71 17.24 -4.32 8.03
C PRO A 71 17.08 -5.57 8.90
N THR A 72 15.94 -5.70 9.60
CA THR A 72 15.70 -6.75 10.60
C THR A 72 14.22 -7.09 10.72
N GLY A 73 13.90 -8.35 11.08
CA GLY A 73 12.55 -8.84 11.34
C GLY A 73 11.99 -8.46 12.72
N PRO A 74 10.84 -9.04 13.14
CA PRO A 74 10.18 -10.23 12.60
C PRO A 74 9.21 -9.96 11.43
N PHE A 75 8.80 -8.71 11.19
CA PHE A 75 7.89 -8.38 10.09
C PHE A 75 8.68 -8.05 8.83
N TRP A 76 8.91 -9.07 8.02
CA TRP A 76 9.75 -8.95 6.83
C TRP A 76 8.99 -8.54 5.57
N GLY A 77 7.65 -8.61 5.56
CA GLY A 77 6.86 -8.32 4.37
C GLY A 77 7.32 -9.11 3.14
N ASN A 78 7.86 -8.40 2.15
CA ASN A 78 8.41 -8.97 0.91
C ASN A 78 9.83 -9.56 1.10
N GLY A 79 10.41 -9.42 2.28
CA GLY A 79 11.74 -9.92 2.67
C GLY A 79 12.89 -8.95 2.42
N TRP A 80 12.71 -7.90 1.62
CA TRP A 80 13.83 -7.10 1.10
C TRP A 80 13.67 -5.60 1.19
N GLY A 81 12.47 -5.04 0.99
CA GLY A 81 12.28 -3.60 0.83
C GLY A 81 11.09 -3.07 1.60
N THR A 82 11.23 -1.88 2.16
CA THR A 82 10.19 -1.01 2.73
C THR A 82 10.27 0.32 1.98
N GLY A 83 10.27 1.48 2.64
CA GLY A 83 10.32 2.78 1.96
C GLY A 83 9.16 2.94 0.98
N VAL A 84 9.26 3.93 0.08
CA VAL A 84 8.32 4.06 -1.03
C VAL A 84 8.94 3.42 -2.26
N ILE A 85 8.26 2.41 -2.82
CA ILE A 85 8.68 1.67 -4.00
C ILE A 85 7.51 1.60 -4.96
N SER A 86 7.63 2.33 -6.08
CA SER A 86 6.65 2.33 -7.16
C SER A 86 6.85 1.14 -8.11
N ALA A 87 8.10 0.78 -8.38
CA ALA A 87 8.49 -0.36 -9.20
C ALA A 87 9.95 -0.75 -8.93
N TYR A 88 10.36 -1.92 -9.39
CA TYR A 88 11.75 -2.34 -9.33
C TYR A 88 12.11 -3.30 -10.46
N VAL A 89 13.40 -3.35 -10.80
CA VAL A 89 13.99 -4.47 -11.55
C VAL A 89 14.58 -5.45 -10.56
N MET A 90 14.33 -6.75 -10.72
CA MET A 90 15.01 -7.82 -9.99
C MET A 90 15.87 -8.64 -10.93
N TYR A 91 17.13 -8.87 -10.55
CA TYR A 91 17.95 -9.97 -11.07
C TYR A 91 17.98 -11.10 -10.04
N HIS A 92 17.54 -12.29 -10.45
CA HIS A 92 17.63 -13.50 -9.63
C HIS A 92 17.56 -14.73 -10.54
N SER A 93 18.30 -15.80 -10.18
CA SER A 93 18.36 -17.06 -10.94
C SER A 93 18.67 -16.86 -12.43
N GLY A 94 19.53 -15.88 -12.75
CA GLY A 94 19.92 -15.58 -14.13
C GLY A 94 18.85 -14.90 -14.97
N GLN A 95 17.84 -14.26 -14.35
CA GLN A 95 16.75 -13.58 -15.06
C GLN A 95 16.53 -12.17 -14.53
N PHE A 96 16.25 -11.24 -15.45
CA PHE A 96 15.73 -9.91 -15.13
C PHE A 96 14.20 -9.89 -15.25
N ARG A 97 13.55 -9.22 -14.30
CA ARG A 97 12.12 -8.91 -14.33
C ARG A 97 11.87 -7.51 -13.79
N VAL A 98 10.89 -6.82 -14.35
CA VAL A 98 10.35 -5.57 -13.82
C VAL A 98 9.04 -5.90 -13.14
N SER A 99 8.86 -5.41 -11.92
CA SER A 99 7.67 -5.69 -11.13
C SER A 99 7.20 -4.46 -10.37
N ARG A 100 5.92 -4.43 -9.99
CA ARG A 100 5.41 -3.52 -8.94
C ARG A 100 5.17 -4.28 -7.65
N PRO A 101 5.59 -3.73 -6.51
CA PRO A 101 5.25 -4.32 -5.24
C PRO A 101 3.75 -4.14 -4.96
N ARG A 102 3.17 -5.08 -4.22
CA ARG A 102 1.81 -4.96 -3.68
C ARG A 102 1.90 -4.68 -2.20
N VAL A 103 1.00 -3.85 -1.67
CA VAL A 103 0.93 -3.59 -0.23
C VAL A 103 -0.16 -4.46 0.37
N LEU A 104 0.14 -5.04 1.52
CA LEU A 104 -0.80 -5.70 2.39
C LEU A 104 -1.02 -4.83 3.62
N SER A 105 -2.30 -4.60 3.92
CA SER A 105 -2.75 -3.96 5.13
C SER A 105 -3.47 -5.00 5.98
N ALA A 106 -3.02 -5.22 7.21
CA ALA A 106 -3.59 -6.22 8.10
C ALA A 106 -3.92 -5.63 9.47
N LEU A 107 -5.16 -5.81 9.89
CA LEU A 107 -5.59 -5.54 11.26
C LEU A 107 -5.05 -6.65 12.17
N VAL A 108 -4.25 -6.31 13.18
CA VAL A 108 -3.65 -7.29 14.10
C VAL A 108 -4.72 -7.95 14.96
N GLU A 109 -5.52 -7.14 15.66
CA GLU A 109 -6.65 -7.59 16.45
C GLU A 109 -7.82 -6.59 16.36
N PRO A 110 -9.05 -7.04 16.04
CA PRO A 110 -10.23 -6.19 16.06
C PRO A 110 -10.54 -5.64 17.45
N SER A 111 -10.80 -4.33 17.55
CA SER A 111 -11.18 -3.65 18.78
C SER A 111 -11.89 -2.32 18.48
N GLY A 112 -12.58 -1.75 19.46
CA GLY A 112 -13.20 -0.43 19.32
C GLY A 112 -14.35 -0.34 18.32
N GLY A 113 -14.81 -1.47 17.79
CA GLY A 113 -15.74 -1.51 16.66
C GLY A 113 -15.08 -1.47 15.29
N ILE A 114 -13.75 -1.44 15.19
CA ILE A 114 -13.02 -1.69 13.93
C ILE A 114 -12.92 -3.20 13.75
N LEU A 115 -13.51 -3.70 12.67
CA LEU A 115 -13.67 -5.14 12.42
C LEU A 115 -12.70 -5.65 11.36
N ASP A 116 -12.36 -4.81 10.39
CA ASP A 116 -11.48 -5.15 9.27
C ASP A 116 -10.94 -3.87 8.62
N VAL A 117 -9.87 -4.00 7.84
CA VAL A 117 -9.25 -2.92 7.06
C VAL A 117 -8.97 -3.38 5.65
N GLY A 118 -8.95 -2.45 4.70
CA GLY A 118 -8.61 -2.77 3.31
C GLY A 118 -8.08 -1.56 2.56
N GLY A 119 -7.60 -1.80 1.34
CA GLY A 119 -6.89 -0.78 0.57
C GLY A 119 -5.42 -0.68 0.96
N ASN A 120 -4.72 0.25 0.32
CA ASN A 120 -3.28 0.46 0.47
C ASN A 120 -3.05 1.86 1.03
N PRO A 121 -2.15 2.04 2.01
CA PRO A 121 -1.78 3.37 2.46
C PRO A 121 -1.16 4.18 1.30
N GLU A 122 -1.40 5.49 1.32
CA GLU A 122 -0.77 6.46 0.44
C GLU A 122 0.04 7.46 1.31
N PRO A 123 1.38 7.48 1.22
CA PRO A 123 2.23 6.61 0.40
C PRO A 123 2.31 5.15 0.92
N PRO A 124 2.69 4.18 0.06
CA PRO A 124 2.70 2.74 0.35
C PRO A 124 3.89 2.29 1.24
N ILE A 125 4.11 2.94 2.38
CA ILE A 125 5.25 2.67 3.26
C ILE A 125 4.92 1.50 4.20
N SER A 126 5.90 0.62 4.42
CA SER A 126 5.73 -0.46 5.40
C SER A 126 6.01 0.03 6.84
N GLY A 127 5.14 -0.33 7.78
CA GLY A 127 5.25 0.02 9.20
C GLY A 127 4.05 -0.40 10.02
N SER A 128 3.90 0.21 11.19
CA SER A 128 2.78 -0.02 12.11
C SER A 128 2.00 1.28 12.33
N HIS A 129 0.68 1.17 12.22
CA HIS A 129 -0.29 2.22 12.51
C HIS A 129 -0.99 1.90 13.83
N LEU A 130 -0.78 2.75 14.84
CA LEU A 130 -1.55 2.70 16.08
C LEU A 130 -2.75 3.63 15.97
N VAL A 131 -3.87 3.06 15.56
CA VAL A 131 -5.12 3.78 15.32
C VAL A 131 -5.96 3.80 16.59
N ARG A 132 -6.20 4.99 17.12
CA ARG A 132 -6.97 5.21 18.35
C ARG A 132 -8.28 5.93 18.05
N ILE A 133 -9.40 5.36 18.47
CA ILE A 133 -10.68 6.04 18.54
C ILE A 133 -10.69 6.90 19.81
N ASP A 134 -10.64 8.21 19.64
CA ASP A 134 -10.56 9.17 20.74
C ASP A 134 -11.93 9.43 21.36
N THR A 135 -12.93 9.70 20.52
CA THR A 135 -14.30 10.02 20.93
C THR A 135 -15.30 9.47 19.94
N VAL A 136 -16.47 9.04 20.43
CA VAL A 136 -17.64 8.68 19.60
C VAL A 136 -18.74 9.71 19.80
N ALA A 137 -19.13 10.36 18.70
CA ALA A 137 -20.26 11.29 18.65
C ALA A 137 -21.46 10.57 18.01
N LEU A 138 -22.54 10.42 18.77
CA LEU A 138 -23.80 9.87 18.27
C LEU A 138 -24.38 10.79 17.18
N GLY A 139 -24.90 10.19 16.11
CA GLY A 139 -25.54 10.96 15.06
C GLY A 139 -26.79 11.69 15.54
N GLU A 140 -26.94 12.95 15.14
CA GLU A 140 -28.10 13.75 15.50
C GLU A 140 -29.40 13.12 14.98
N ALA A 141 -30.46 13.18 15.80
CA ALA A 141 -31.79 12.79 15.40
C ALA A 141 -32.61 14.04 15.08
N THR A 142 -33.27 14.05 13.92
CA THR A 142 -34.16 15.13 13.47
C THR A 142 -35.53 14.56 13.17
N ILE A 143 -36.55 15.41 13.16
CA ILE A 143 -37.92 14.99 12.86
C ILE A 143 -38.55 15.90 11.82
N GLU A 144 -39.27 15.27 10.89
CA GLU A 144 -40.04 15.93 9.86
C GLU A 144 -41.49 15.41 9.83
N GLY A 145 -42.38 16.17 9.18
CA GLY A 145 -43.79 15.84 9.07
C GLY A 145 -44.66 16.46 10.17
N THR A 146 -45.88 15.93 10.32
CA THR A 146 -46.88 16.44 11.27
C THR A 146 -47.34 15.32 12.17
N GLY A 147 -47.39 15.55 13.48
CA GLY A 147 -47.86 14.55 14.43
C GLY A 147 -47.57 14.95 15.87
N THR A 148 -47.62 13.97 16.77
CA THR A 148 -47.52 14.19 18.22
C THR A 148 -46.09 14.46 18.71
N VAL A 149 -45.05 14.03 17.97
CA VAL A 149 -43.65 14.21 18.38
C VAL A 149 -43.16 15.61 17.98
N THR A 150 -42.61 16.37 18.93
CA THR A 150 -42.11 17.74 18.71
C THR A 150 -40.58 17.85 18.73
N GLY A 151 -39.90 16.82 19.23
CA GLY A 151 -38.45 16.75 19.32
C GLY A 151 -37.99 15.30 19.52
N VAL A 152 -36.73 15.04 19.20
CA VAL A 152 -36.12 13.72 19.36
C VAL A 152 -34.65 13.87 19.69
N THR A 153 -34.17 13.04 20.61
CA THR A 153 -32.76 12.99 21.01
C THR A 153 -32.23 11.58 20.79
N ASN A 154 -31.09 11.46 20.12
CA ASN A 154 -30.34 10.21 20.07
C ASN A 154 -29.47 10.10 21.32
N ALA A 155 -29.86 9.24 22.25
CA ALA A 155 -29.21 9.07 23.54
C ALA A 155 -28.20 7.90 23.56
N ALA A 156 -28.36 6.91 22.68
CA ALA A 156 -27.49 5.72 22.66
C ALA A 156 -27.38 5.00 21.31
N SER A 157 -28.15 5.40 20.30
CA SER A 157 -28.20 4.67 19.03
C SER A 157 -27.00 4.99 18.17
N GLN A 158 -26.37 3.95 17.62
CA GLN A 158 -25.39 4.09 16.55
C GLN A 158 -25.93 3.58 15.20
N ASN A 159 -27.23 3.32 15.10
CA ASN A 159 -27.85 2.84 13.87
C ASN A 159 -28.48 4.01 13.12
N ALA A 160 -27.81 4.46 12.06
CA ALA A 160 -28.31 5.54 11.21
C ALA A 160 -29.42 5.07 10.28
N GLY A 161 -30.38 5.94 10.00
CA GLY A 161 -31.53 5.59 9.17
C GLY A 161 -32.76 6.40 9.49
N GLN A 162 -33.89 5.94 8.99
CA GLN A 162 -35.17 6.63 9.11
C GLN A 162 -36.19 5.74 9.82
N TYR A 163 -36.80 6.27 10.88
CA TYR A 163 -37.98 5.70 11.51
C TYR A 163 -39.22 6.45 11.03
N THR A 164 -40.17 5.79 10.40
CA THR A 164 -41.49 6.36 10.13
C THR A 164 -42.45 5.97 11.23
N LEU A 165 -43.39 6.85 11.59
CA LEU A 165 -44.51 6.52 12.47
C LEU A 165 -45.68 7.49 12.22
N ALA A 166 -46.90 7.03 12.46
CA ALA A 166 -48.08 7.90 12.45
C ALA A 166 -48.84 7.82 13.78
N THR A 167 -49.40 8.95 14.20
CA THR A 167 -50.32 9.03 15.34
C THR A 167 -51.71 9.44 14.89
N ASP A 168 -52.75 9.01 15.61
CA ASP A 168 -54.12 9.47 15.42
C ASP A 168 -54.42 10.75 16.21
N ALA A 169 -55.67 11.23 16.15
CA ALA A 169 -56.08 12.46 16.82
C ALA A 169 -56.05 12.37 18.37
N ALA A 170 -55.97 11.16 18.93
CA ALA A 170 -55.80 10.91 20.35
C ALA A 170 -54.32 10.69 20.74
N GLY A 171 -53.39 10.75 19.77
CA GLY A 171 -51.96 10.54 19.99
C GLY A 171 -51.58 9.06 20.10
N ALA A 172 -52.48 8.15 19.73
CA ALA A 172 -52.20 6.73 19.67
C ALA A 172 -51.50 6.38 18.36
N VAL A 173 -50.56 5.43 18.42
CA VAL A 173 -49.83 4.96 17.24
C VAL A 173 -50.79 4.26 16.29
N VAL A 174 -50.73 4.60 15.00
CA VAL A 174 -51.51 3.96 13.94
C VAL A 174 -50.89 2.60 13.62
N ALA A 175 -51.70 1.54 13.64
CA ALA A 175 -51.24 0.18 13.37
C ALA A 175 -50.56 0.08 11.98
N GLY A 176 -49.42 -0.61 11.92
CA GLY A 176 -48.64 -0.80 10.70
C GLY A 176 -47.94 0.44 10.13
N SER A 177 -47.94 1.57 10.84
CA SER A 177 -47.28 2.81 10.38
C SER A 177 -45.80 2.91 10.76
N VAL A 178 -45.33 2.06 11.67
CA VAL A 178 -43.97 2.13 12.20
C VAL A 178 -43.03 1.28 11.35
N ALA A 179 -42.00 1.88 10.79
CA ALA A 179 -40.98 1.17 10.02
C ALA A 179 -39.61 1.80 10.25
N PHE A 180 -38.56 1.01 10.01
CA PHE A 180 -37.19 1.51 9.96
C PHE A 180 -36.59 1.19 8.59
N THR A 181 -35.85 2.14 8.04
CA THR A 181 -35.02 1.94 6.85
C THR A 181 -33.60 2.35 7.18
N PRO A 182 -32.62 1.43 7.13
CA PRO A 182 -31.23 1.76 7.42
C PRO A 182 -30.68 2.74 6.38
N ALA A 183 -29.83 3.67 6.84
CA ALA A 183 -29.06 4.52 5.94
C ALA A 183 -27.96 3.70 5.22
N GLU A 184 -27.57 4.13 4.02
CA GLU A 184 -26.45 3.53 3.28
C GLU A 184 -25.14 3.61 4.07
N VAL A 185 -24.91 4.76 4.74
CA VAL A 185 -23.76 4.99 5.62
C VAL A 185 -24.21 4.93 7.07
N GLY A 186 -23.61 4.00 7.83
CA GLY A 186 -23.81 3.81 9.26
C GLY A 186 -25.16 3.23 9.68
N GLY A 187 -25.99 2.84 8.72
CA GLY A 187 -27.17 2.04 8.96
C GLY A 187 -26.86 0.54 8.96
N ARG A 188 -27.60 -0.19 9.77
CA ARG A 188 -27.63 -1.65 9.80
C ARG A 188 -29.05 -2.14 10.01
N GLU A 189 -29.28 -3.40 9.63
CA GLU A 189 -30.51 -4.10 10.01
C GLU A 189 -30.72 -4.08 11.53
N LEU A 190 -31.98 -3.99 11.93
CA LEU A 190 -32.35 -4.07 13.35
C LEU A 190 -32.11 -5.48 13.87
N THR A 191 -31.62 -5.58 15.10
CA THR A 191 -31.59 -6.83 15.84
C THR A 191 -33.02 -7.29 16.14
N THR A 192 -33.20 -8.57 16.47
CA THR A 192 -34.51 -9.12 16.86
C THR A 192 -35.15 -8.36 18.02
N GLN A 193 -34.35 -7.86 18.97
CA GLN A 193 -34.86 -7.08 20.11
C GLN A 193 -35.31 -5.67 19.68
N GLU A 194 -34.55 -5.01 18.82
CA GLU A 194 -34.92 -3.71 18.26
C GLU A 194 -36.17 -3.82 17.38
N GLN A 195 -36.26 -4.85 16.53
CA GLN A 195 -37.42 -5.10 15.68
C GLN A 195 -38.69 -5.35 16.51
N ALA A 196 -38.58 -6.06 17.64
CA ALA A 196 -39.71 -6.31 18.53
C ALA A 196 -40.31 -5.01 19.11
N VAL A 197 -39.52 -3.94 19.24
CA VAL A 197 -40.01 -2.62 19.66
C VAL A 197 -40.94 -2.04 18.59
N LEU A 198 -40.53 -2.10 17.32
CA LEU A 198 -41.33 -1.63 16.19
C LEU A 198 -42.62 -2.45 16.05
N ASP A 199 -42.51 -3.77 16.17
CA ASP A 199 -43.66 -4.68 16.07
C ASP A 199 -44.69 -4.40 17.16
N ALA A 200 -44.23 -4.15 18.39
CA ALA A 200 -45.10 -3.80 19.51
C ALA A 200 -45.85 -2.47 19.28
N LEU A 201 -45.18 -1.46 18.73
CA LEU A 201 -45.83 -0.19 18.36
C LEU A 201 -46.78 -0.36 17.18
N ASN A 202 -46.45 -1.25 16.24
CA ASN A 202 -47.26 -1.55 15.06
C ASN A 202 -48.57 -2.29 15.35
N VAL A 203 -48.76 -2.85 16.56
CA VAL A 203 -50.08 -3.31 17.02
C VAL A 203 -51.08 -2.15 17.01
N GLY A 204 -50.61 -0.93 17.26
CA GLY A 204 -51.39 0.30 17.24
C GLY A 204 -52.34 0.46 18.43
N GLY A 205 -52.95 1.65 18.55
CA GLY A 205 -53.95 1.98 19.57
C GLY A 205 -53.38 2.30 20.96
N ALA A 206 -52.08 2.08 21.20
CA ALA A 206 -51.38 2.57 22.38
C ALA A 206 -50.90 4.02 22.19
N ALA A 207 -51.00 4.84 23.24
CA ALA A 207 -50.46 6.20 23.23
C ALA A 207 -48.93 6.18 23.06
N LEU A 208 -48.41 7.06 22.22
CA LEU A 208 -46.96 7.26 22.10
C LEU A 208 -46.42 7.89 23.39
N GLY A 209 -45.35 7.35 23.94
CA GLY A 209 -44.69 7.84 25.14
C GLY A 209 -43.27 8.34 24.84
N ALA A 210 -42.73 9.18 25.71
CA ALA A 210 -41.38 9.73 25.57
C ALA A 210 -40.29 8.64 25.43
N ASN A 211 -40.52 7.47 26.04
CA ASN A 211 -39.60 6.33 26.04
C ASN A 211 -40.03 5.21 25.08
N SER A 212 -41.01 5.44 24.20
CA SER A 212 -41.50 4.40 23.27
C SER A 212 -40.41 3.83 22.37
N LEU A 213 -39.35 4.61 22.08
CA LEU A 213 -38.20 4.19 21.28
C LEU A 213 -36.90 4.08 22.10
N ALA A 214 -36.98 4.05 23.44
CA ALA A 214 -35.79 4.08 24.30
C ALA A 214 -34.86 2.87 24.09
N LEU A 215 -35.41 1.70 23.80
CA LEU A 215 -34.63 0.49 23.46
C LEU A 215 -33.93 0.58 22.10
N LEU A 216 -34.32 1.52 21.25
CA LEU A 216 -33.64 1.87 20.00
C LEU A 216 -32.62 3.00 20.21
N GLY A 217 -32.46 3.47 21.44
CA GLY A 217 -31.57 4.56 21.83
C GLY A 217 -32.14 5.96 21.60
N LEU A 218 -33.44 6.10 21.32
CA LEU A 218 -34.09 7.38 21.05
C LEU A 218 -35.01 7.80 22.20
N THR A 219 -34.98 9.09 22.55
CA THR A 219 -35.94 9.71 23.47
C THR A 219 -36.78 10.72 22.70
N LEU A 220 -38.10 10.67 22.89
CA LEU A 220 -39.06 11.53 22.21
C LEU A 220 -39.52 12.66 23.13
N GLU A 221 -39.60 13.87 22.58
CA GLU A 221 -40.35 14.96 23.17
C GLU A 221 -41.73 15.01 22.51
N LEU A 222 -42.79 15.03 23.32
CA LEU A 222 -44.16 14.94 22.84
C LEU A 222 -44.88 16.26 23.08
N GLY A 223 -45.57 16.74 22.05
CA GLY A 223 -46.52 17.82 22.13
C GLY A 223 -47.93 17.33 22.44
N PRO A 224 -48.95 18.21 22.31
CA PRO A 224 -50.34 17.81 22.34
C PRO A 224 -50.64 16.72 21.28
N PRO A 225 -51.58 15.80 21.53
CA PRO A 225 -51.99 14.79 20.56
C PRO A 225 -52.43 15.42 19.23
N VAL A 226 -51.78 15.02 18.13
CA VAL A 226 -52.08 15.49 16.79
C VAL A 226 -52.00 14.31 15.82
N ALA A 227 -53.01 14.19 14.95
CA ALA A 227 -53.00 13.18 13.90
C ALA A 227 -51.98 13.54 12.81
N GLY A 228 -51.23 12.56 12.33
CA GLY A 228 -50.36 12.73 11.18
C GLY A 228 -49.23 11.71 11.11
N SER A 229 -48.40 11.84 10.08
CA SER A 229 -47.24 10.99 9.83
C SER A 229 -45.95 11.79 10.02
N GLN A 230 -44.97 11.18 10.69
CA GLN A 230 -43.68 11.77 10.97
C GLN A 230 -42.56 10.80 10.61
N THR A 231 -41.43 11.38 10.20
CA THR A 231 -40.19 10.64 9.95
C THR A 231 -39.12 11.18 10.87
N ILE A 232 -38.51 10.30 11.66
CA ILE A 232 -37.31 10.58 12.46
C ILE A 232 -36.10 10.11 11.67
N THR A 233 -35.19 11.02 11.35
CA THR A 233 -33.93 10.69 10.68
C THR A 233 -32.80 10.75 11.69
N VAL A 234 -32.05 9.65 11.83
CA VAL A 234 -30.85 9.54 12.65
C VAL A 234 -29.64 9.58 11.72
N ALA A 235 -28.78 10.60 11.89
CA ALA A 235 -27.55 10.74 11.14
C ALA A 235 -26.51 9.65 11.53
N PRO A 236 -25.44 9.45 10.73
CA PRO A 236 -24.36 8.54 11.08
C PRO A 236 -23.63 8.92 12.38
N THR A 237 -23.38 7.93 13.23
CA THR A 237 -22.45 8.07 14.36
C THR A 237 -21.04 8.15 13.83
N THR A 238 -20.27 9.11 14.34
CA THR A 238 -18.88 9.38 13.91
C THR A 238 -17.92 9.16 15.06
N GLY A 239 -16.87 8.38 14.82
CA GLY A 239 -15.71 8.28 15.70
C GLY A 239 -14.60 9.20 15.21
N THR A 240 -14.08 10.06 16.07
CA THR A 240 -12.82 10.79 15.82
C THR A 240 -11.65 9.87 16.11
N VAL A 241 -10.69 9.83 15.19
CA VAL A 241 -9.60 8.87 15.22
C VAL A 241 -8.27 9.58 15.04
N THR A 242 -7.29 9.20 15.84
CA THR A 242 -5.89 9.55 15.65
C THR A 242 -5.13 8.31 15.18
N ASP A 243 -4.37 8.43 14.10
CA ASP A 243 -3.37 7.44 13.71
C ASP A 243 -1.98 7.95 14.06
N ARG A 244 -1.16 7.05 14.62
CA ARG A 244 0.27 7.25 14.79
C ARG A 244 0.98 6.17 14.00
N PHE A 245 1.55 6.57 12.88
CA PHE A 245 2.37 5.70 12.04
C PHE A 245 3.81 5.68 12.54
N SER A 246 4.41 4.49 12.58
CA SER A 246 5.84 4.27 12.83
C SER A 246 6.40 3.38 11.73
N SER A 247 7.36 3.89 10.97
CA SER A 247 8.05 3.09 9.96
C SER A 247 9.13 2.21 10.60
N TYR A 248 9.63 1.21 9.87
CA TYR A 248 10.71 0.35 10.39
C TYR A 248 12.04 1.07 10.65
N PHE A 249 12.24 2.26 10.07
CA PHE A 249 13.47 3.04 10.23
C PHE A 249 13.29 4.30 11.07
N GLY A 250 12.08 4.58 11.56
CA GLY A 250 11.77 5.86 12.21
C GLY A 250 11.88 7.08 11.27
N VAL A 251 12.00 6.84 9.96
CA VAL A 251 11.88 7.86 8.91
C VAL A 251 10.43 7.91 8.45
N ASN A 252 9.89 9.10 8.19
CA ASN A 252 8.48 9.27 7.77
C ASN A 252 7.45 8.84 8.82
N ASP A 253 7.82 8.82 10.10
CA ASP A 253 6.86 8.69 11.20
C ASP A 253 5.89 9.88 11.18
N THR A 254 4.60 9.59 11.15
CA THR A 254 3.56 10.62 11.04
C THR A 254 2.49 10.43 12.09
N THR A 255 1.73 11.50 12.31
CA THR A 255 0.51 11.45 13.11
C THR A 255 -0.56 12.20 12.36
N SER A 256 -1.68 11.55 12.12
CA SER A 256 -2.83 12.11 11.43
C SER A 256 -4.07 11.97 12.29
N THR A 257 -5.06 12.80 11.98
CA THR A 257 -6.39 12.69 12.55
C THR A 257 -7.39 12.57 11.43
N GLY A 258 -8.41 11.76 11.63
CA GLY A 258 -9.53 11.64 10.72
C GLY A 258 -10.78 11.18 11.45
N ALA A 259 -11.72 10.64 10.69
CA ALA A 259 -12.95 10.12 11.24
C ALA A 259 -13.36 8.82 10.57
N ILE A 260 -14.11 7.99 11.30
CA ILE A 260 -14.75 6.78 10.80
C ILE A 260 -16.22 6.79 11.19
N TYR A 261 -17.08 6.20 10.36
CA TYR A 261 -18.47 5.98 10.73
C TYR A 261 -18.64 4.66 11.48
N ALA A 262 -19.59 4.59 12.41
CA ALA A 262 -20.05 3.32 12.94
C ALA A 262 -20.82 2.54 11.87
N ASN A 263 -20.82 1.21 11.91
CA ASN A 263 -21.60 0.33 11.02
C ASN A 263 -21.42 0.63 9.52
N ALA A 264 -20.20 0.89 9.07
CA ALA A 264 -19.91 1.29 7.69
C ALA A 264 -18.78 0.47 7.06
N VAL A 265 -18.71 0.47 5.73
CA VAL A 265 -17.62 -0.10 4.92
C VAL A 265 -17.08 0.99 3.99
N HIS A 266 -16.68 2.14 4.56
CA HIS A 266 -16.18 3.28 3.80
C HIS A 266 -15.11 4.03 4.61
N ALA A 267 -14.25 4.77 3.91
CA ALA A 267 -13.51 5.85 4.56
C ALA A 267 -14.52 6.81 5.20
N GLY A 268 -14.27 7.25 6.43
CA GLY A 268 -15.13 8.28 7.01
C GLY A 268 -15.02 9.60 6.24
N PRO A 269 -15.63 10.69 6.75
CA PRO A 269 -15.69 11.96 6.03
C PRO A 269 -14.30 12.54 5.75
N GLU A 270 -13.32 12.19 6.59
CA GLU A 270 -11.91 12.52 6.44
C GLU A 270 -11.10 11.23 6.66
N PRO A 271 -10.30 10.78 5.67
CA PRO A 271 -9.54 9.54 5.80
C PRO A 271 -8.47 9.69 6.89
N VAL A 272 -8.48 8.78 7.86
CA VAL A 272 -7.44 8.74 8.91
C VAL A 272 -6.10 8.24 8.37
N ILE A 273 -6.13 7.25 7.47
CA ILE A 273 -4.98 6.78 6.71
C ILE A 273 -5.37 6.88 5.23
N PRO A 274 -4.76 7.79 4.44
CA PRO A 274 -5.06 7.93 3.01
C PRO A 274 -4.91 6.61 2.26
N GLY A 275 -5.78 6.35 1.27
CA GLY A 275 -5.81 5.10 0.49
C GLY A 275 -6.40 3.88 1.21
N MET A 276 -6.59 3.94 2.54
CA MET A 276 -7.18 2.86 3.33
C MET A 276 -8.67 3.04 3.61
N SER A 277 -9.33 1.92 3.87
CA SER A 277 -10.75 1.82 4.22
C SER A 277 -10.93 0.96 5.48
N PHE A 278 -12.00 1.25 6.22
CA PHE A 278 -12.32 0.56 7.47
C PHE A 278 -13.70 -0.07 7.34
N ARG A 279 -13.81 -1.31 7.83
CA ARG A 279 -15.09 -1.93 8.12
C ARG A 279 -15.35 -1.83 9.61
N THR A 280 -16.46 -1.22 9.97
CA THR A 280 -16.80 -0.93 11.37
C THR A 280 -18.14 -1.53 11.77
N GLY A 281 -18.27 -1.85 13.05
CA GLY A 281 -19.52 -2.09 13.74
C GLY A 281 -19.89 -0.92 14.63
N GLN A 282 -20.54 -1.19 15.76
CA GLN A 282 -20.72 -0.19 16.80
C GLN A 282 -19.37 0.21 17.39
N LEU A 283 -19.09 1.51 17.37
CA LEU A 283 -17.85 2.07 17.85
C LEU A 283 -17.86 2.18 19.38
N SER A 284 -16.69 2.01 19.98
CA SER A 284 -16.45 2.30 21.39
C SER A 284 -15.18 3.14 21.54
N SER A 285 -15.21 4.06 22.52
CA SER A 285 -14.07 4.93 22.83
C SER A 285 -13.84 4.99 24.34
N PRO A 286 -12.58 5.08 24.81
CA PRO A 286 -11.37 4.98 23.98
C PRO A 286 -11.10 3.52 23.56
N ALA A 287 -10.58 3.33 22.37
CA ALA A 287 -10.10 2.03 21.89
C ALA A 287 -8.92 2.24 20.95
N THR A 288 -8.00 1.28 20.94
CA THR A 288 -6.82 1.31 20.06
C THR A 288 -6.74 -0.02 19.34
N VAL A 289 -6.42 0.03 18.04
CA VAL A 289 -6.06 -1.11 17.22
C VAL A 289 -4.70 -0.89 16.59
N GLU A 290 -4.02 -1.98 16.27
CA GLU A 290 -2.80 -1.95 15.48
C GLU A 290 -3.11 -2.46 14.08
N ILE A 291 -2.61 -1.74 13.08
CA ILE A 291 -2.65 -2.13 11.67
C ILE A 291 -1.21 -2.19 11.17
N ILE A 292 -0.82 -3.30 10.58
CA ILE A 292 0.47 -3.46 9.93
C ILE A 292 0.29 -3.24 8.44
N THR A 293 1.13 -2.39 7.88
CA THR A 293 1.26 -2.19 6.43
C THR A 293 2.62 -2.72 6.00
N GLN A 294 2.65 -3.57 4.98
CA GLN A 294 3.91 -4.13 4.47
C GLN A 294 3.78 -4.53 3.01
N TYR A 295 4.90 -4.53 2.28
CA TYR A 295 4.89 -5.13 0.95
C TYR A 295 4.67 -6.64 1.01
N GLU A 296 3.94 -7.18 0.05
CA GLU A 296 3.73 -8.61 -0.14
C GLU A 296 4.93 -9.26 -0.85
N ALA A 297 5.12 -10.56 -0.62
CA ALA A 297 6.01 -11.37 -1.45
C ALA A 297 5.51 -11.50 -2.89
N THR A 298 4.18 -11.41 -3.09
CA THR A 298 3.53 -11.39 -4.40
C THR A 298 3.58 -10.02 -5.02
N VAL A 299 3.83 -9.99 -6.34
CA VAL A 299 4.09 -8.76 -7.09
C VAL A 299 3.27 -8.75 -8.38
N ASP A 300 3.08 -7.58 -8.95
CA ASP A 300 2.60 -7.45 -10.32
C ASP A 300 3.78 -7.55 -11.28
N ASP A 301 3.86 -8.65 -12.03
CA ASP A 301 4.88 -8.84 -13.08
C ASP A 301 4.59 -7.93 -14.26
N LEU A 302 5.55 -7.05 -14.57
CA LEU A 302 5.50 -6.13 -15.72
C LEU A 302 6.29 -6.66 -16.92
N GLY A 303 6.84 -7.87 -16.81
CA GLY A 303 7.62 -8.52 -17.86
C GLY A 303 9.12 -8.20 -17.77
N PRO A 304 9.88 -8.51 -18.84
CA PRO A 304 11.30 -8.17 -18.88
C PRO A 304 11.51 -6.65 -18.98
N PRO A 305 12.69 -6.15 -18.62
CA PRO A 305 13.08 -4.76 -18.93
C PRO A 305 13.21 -4.58 -20.45
N PHE A 306 13.30 -3.32 -20.90
CA PHE A 306 13.40 -3.00 -22.33
C PHE A 306 14.64 -3.62 -22.98
N ASP A 307 15.79 -3.55 -22.30
CA ASP A 307 17.04 -4.19 -22.71
C ASP A 307 17.87 -4.57 -21.47
N TYR A 308 18.80 -5.53 -21.60
CA TYR A 308 19.68 -5.92 -20.51
C TYR A 308 20.89 -6.72 -21.02
N GLU A 309 21.97 -6.69 -20.25
CA GLU A 309 23.18 -7.48 -20.49
C GLU A 309 23.29 -8.56 -19.42
N TYR A 310 23.48 -9.82 -19.84
CA TYR A 310 23.77 -10.89 -18.88
C TYR A 310 25.16 -10.66 -18.30
N PRO A 311 25.33 -10.76 -16.97
CA PRO A 311 26.66 -10.69 -16.38
C PRO A 311 27.55 -11.78 -16.98
N GLU A 312 28.77 -11.39 -17.37
CA GLU A 312 29.77 -12.32 -17.85
C GLU A 312 30.07 -13.39 -16.79
N VAL A 313 30.60 -14.55 -17.20
CA VAL A 313 31.02 -15.57 -16.24
C VAL A 313 32.16 -15.01 -15.39
N GLY A 314 31.93 -14.83 -14.09
CA GLY A 314 32.88 -14.15 -13.20
C GLY A 314 32.81 -12.62 -13.27
N GLY A 315 31.84 -12.07 -14.01
CA GLY A 315 31.58 -10.65 -14.11
C GLY A 315 30.97 -10.07 -12.84
N ARG A 316 31.22 -8.78 -12.63
CA ARG A 316 30.85 -8.02 -11.43
C ARG A 316 29.78 -6.96 -11.71
N GLU A 317 29.30 -6.88 -12.95
CA GLU A 317 28.40 -5.82 -13.39
C GLU A 317 27.01 -6.35 -13.79
N LEU A 318 25.96 -5.66 -13.32
CA LEU A 318 24.60 -5.80 -13.83
C LEU A 318 24.26 -4.56 -14.64
N THR A 319 23.82 -4.75 -15.89
CA THR A 319 23.38 -3.65 -16.75
C THR A 319 21.98 -3.92 -17.31
N VAL A 320 21.07 -2.96 -17.13
CA VAL A 320 19.68 -3.03 -17.57
C VAL A 320 19.22 -1.68 -18.13
N SER A 321 18.30 -1.70 -19.09
CA SER A 321 17.58 -0.52 -19.56
C SER A 321 16.08 -0.70 -19.37
N VAL A 322 15.44 0.25 -18.71
CA VAL A 322 14.01 0.22 -18.38
C VAL A 322 13.28 1.33 -19.13
N ASP A 323 12.16 0.99 -19.75
CA ASP A 323 11.22 1.98 -20.30
C ASP A 323 10.56 2.71 -19.13
N MET A 324 10.67 4.03 -19.06
CA MET A 324 10.07 4.79 -17.96
C MET A 324 8.54 4.61 -17.91
N ALA A 325 7.88 4.38 -19.07
CA ALA A 325 6.46 4.09 -19.12
C ALA A 325 6.10 2.74 -18.47
N GLN A 326 7.03 1.79 -18.41
CA GLN A 326 6.84 0.52 -17.71
C GLN A 326 6.73 0.73 -16.19
N ILE A 327 7.43 1.72 -15.65
CA ILE A 327 7.58 1.96 -14.20
C ILE A 327 6.75 3.15 -13.68
N GLY A 328 5.93 3.80 -14.52
CA GLY A 328 4.99 4.86 -14.10
C GLY A 328 5.04 6.15 -14.93
N ASP A 329 6.03 6.29 -15.82
CA ASP A 329 6.35 7.49 -16.61
C ASP A 329 6.53 8.78 -15.79
N PRO A 330 7.36 8.77 -14.72
CA PRO A 330 7.62 9.98 -13.92
C PRO A 330 8.24 11.08 -14.79
N LEU A 331 7.74 12.31 -14.77
CA LEU A 331 8.16 13.32 -15.76
C LEU A 331 9.43 14.10 -15.39
N ASP A 332 9.60 14.43 -14.11
CA ASP A 332 10.63 15.38 -13.67
C ASP A 332 11.81 14.68 -12.99
N GLU A 333 11.53 13.79 -12.04
CA GLU A 333 12.53 13.08 -11.25
C GLU A 333 12.07 11.69 -10.80
N ILE A 334 13.03 10.90 -10.36
CA ILE A 334 12.83 9.56 -9.78
C ILE A 334 13.82 9.37 -8.63
N GLN A 335 13.37 8.81 -7.51
CA GLN A 335 14.28 8.39 -6.44
C GLN A 335 14.67 6.93 -6.68
N PHE A 336 15.95 6.65 -6.46
CA PHE A 336 16.58 5.40 -6.86
C PHE A 336 17.43 4.83 -5.73
N ASN A 337 17.30 3.53 -5.49
CA ASN A 337 18.18 2.76 -4.64
C ASN A 337 18.49 1.41 -5.29
N ILE A 338 19.62 0.83 -4.96
CA ILE A 338 19.99 -0.53 -5.30
C ILE A 338 20.00 -1.32 -3.99
N ILE A 339 19.38 -2.48 -3.96
CA ILE A 339 19.35 -3.34 -2.77
C ILE A 339 19.78 -4.74 -3.19
N ALA A 340 20.87 -5.25 -2.63
CA ALA A 340 21.33 -6.61 -2.83
C ALA A 340 21.14 -7.41 -1.54
N THR A 341 20.65 -8.65 -1.63
CA THR A 341 20.45 -9.51 -0.44
C THR A 341 20.63 -10.99 -0.76
N ASP A 342 21.14 -11.74 0.21
CA ASP A 342 21.39 -13.18 0.08
C ASP A 342 20.11 -14.02 0.19
N THR A 343 19.14 -13.55 1.00
CA THR A 343 17.91 -14.28 1.29
C THR A 343 16.69 -13.36 1.37
N LEU A 344 15.51 -13.96 1.17
CA LEU A 344 14.20 -13.32 1.35
C LEU A 344 13.45 -14.03 2.49
N PRO A 345 13.53 -13.53 3.73
CA PRO A 345 12.74 -14.06 4.82
C PRO A 345 11.27 -13.67 4.61
N LEU A 346 10.43 -14.62 4.19
CA LEU A 346 8.99 -14.35 3.94
C LEU A 346 8.09 -14.81 5.08
N ASN A 347 8.59 -15.69 5.96
CA ASN A 347 7.84 -16.14 7.11
C ASN A 347 8.20 -15.30 8.34
N PRO A 348 7.27 -14.47 8.87
CA PRO A 348 7.56 -13.63 10.03
C PRO A 348 7.80 -14.40 11.33
N GLU A 349 7.42 -15.68 11.39
CA GLU A 349 7.69 -16.55 12.54
C GLU A 349 9.14 -17.08 12.56
N ILE A 350 9.88 -16.93 11.45
CA ILE A 350 11.25 -17.41 11.34
C ILE A 350 12.20 -16.22 11.48
N VAL A 351 13.01 -16.24 12.53
CA VAL A 351 14.16 -15.37 12.65
C VAL A 351 15.27 -15.95 11.78
N LEU A 352 15.46 -15.36 10.61
CA LEU A 352 16.62 -15.59 9.76
C LEU A 352 17.52 -14.36 9.83
N ASP A 353 18.82 -14.59 9.81
CA ASP A 353 19.74 -13.53 9.47
C ASP A 353 19.70 -13.29 7.98
N LYS A 354 19.73 -12.02 7.63
CA LYS A 354 19.79 -11.53 6.27
C LYS A 354 20.98 -10.61 6.19
N SER A 355 21.78 -10.78 5.16
CA SER A 355 22.82 -9.82 4.81
C SER A 355 22.33 -9.03 3.62
N TYR A 356 22.50 -7.72 3.66
CA TYR A 356 22.10 -6.89 2.54
C TYR A 356 23.10 -5.76 2.36
N ASP A 357 23.08 -5.21 1.16
CA ASP A 357 23.72 -3.95 0.88
C ASP A 357 22.76 -3.04 0.12
N GLY A 358 23.05 -1.75 0.16
CA GLY A 358 22.34 -0.76 -0.64
C GLY A 358 23.00 0.60 -0.53
N LEU A 359 22.44 1.61 -1.18
CA LEU A 359 23.12 2.90 -1.28
C LEU A 359 23.33 3.58 0.09
N GLY A 360 24.54 4.10 0.27
CA GLY A 360 25.04 4.74 1.46
C GLY A 360 25.54 3.75 2.52
N PRO A 361 26.25 4.22 3.57
CA PRO A 361 27.00 3.35 4.49
C PRO A 361 26.21 2.29 5.27
N ASP A 362 24.88 2.38 5.29
CA ASP A 362 23.98 1.45 5.98
C ASP A 362 22.87 0.90 5.04
N GLY A 363 22.97 1.20 3.74
CA GLY A 363 21.94 0.95 2.72
C GLY A 363 20.67 1.79 2.83
N THR A 364 20.65 2.78 3.71
CA THR A 364 19.47 3.60 4.02
C THR A 364 19.41 4.93 3.26
N THR A 365 20.23 5.09 2.22
CA THR A 365 20.23 6.27 1.35
C THR A 365 19.61 5.94 -0.01
N PHE A 366 19.06 6.95 -0.67
CA PHE A 366 18.63 6.89 -2.06
C PHE A 366 19.11 8.15 -2.78
N VAL A 367 19.14 8.11 -4.10
CA VAL A 367 19.51 9.26 -4.93
C VAL A 367 18.29 9.79 -5.68
N THR A 368 18.13 11.11 -5.72
CA THR A 368 17.12 11.75 -6.57
C THR A 368 17.73 12.05 -7.93
N LEU A 369 17.22 11.40 -8.96
CA LEU A 369 17.68 11.52 -10.33
C LEU A 369 16.71 12.41 -11.12
N PRO A 370 17.14 13.61 -11.57
CA PRO A 370 16.39 14.36 -12.56
C PRO A 370 16.38 13.62 -13.91
N ILE A 371 15.21 13.46 -14.52
CA ILE A 371 14.96 12.61 -15.71
C ILE A 371 14.29 13.36 -16.86
N ASP A 372 14.29 14.69 -16.80
CA ASP A 372 13.71 15.60 -17.78
C ASP A 372 14.58 15.78 -19.03
N THR A 373 15.89 15.55 -18.92
CA THR A 373 16.85 15.67 -20.02
C THR A 373 17.86 14.54 -20.07
N ASN A 374 18.46 14.32 -21.24
CA ASN A 374 19.56 13.38 -21.42
C ASN A 374 20.71 13.72 -20.47
N ARG A 375 21.12 12.77 -19.65
CA ARG A 375 22.25 12.91 -18.74
C ARG A 375 22.74 11.54 -18.29
N LYS A 376 23.99 11.50 -17.86
CA LYS A 376 24.56 10.35 -17.18
C LYS A 376 25.05 10.79 -15.81
N LEU A 377 24.63 10.08 -14.79
CA LEU A 377 25.00 10.29 -13.39
C LEU A 377 25.80 9.08 -12.94
N HIS A 378 26.86 9.33 -12.18
CA HIS A 378 27.73 8.33 -11.60
C HIS A 378 27.66 8.35 -10.09
N ASN A 379 28.11 7.29 -9.45
CA ASN A 379 28.23 7.20 -8.00
C ASN A 379 28.93 8.44 -7.39
N ALA A 380 30.02 8.89 -8.02
CA ALA A 380 30.78 10.07 -7.58
C ALA A 380 30.00 11.40 -7.64
N ASP A 381 28.88 11.46 -8.36
CA ASP A 381 28.01 12.64 -8.45
C ASP A 381 26.98 12.69 -7.29
N ALA A 382 26.81 11.60 -6.55
CA ALA A 382 25.87 11.53 -5.43
C ALA A 382 26.35 12.35 -4.23
N ALA A 383 25.39 12.86 -3.44
CA ALA A 383 25.71 13.58 -2.20
C ALA A 383 26.45 12.70 -1.18
N LEU A 384 26.10 11.41 -1.17
CA LEU A 384 26.77 10.35 -0.45
C LEU A 384 27.08 9.24 -1.47
N PRO A 385 28.29 9.22 -2.04
CA PRO A 385 28.72 8.14 -2.90
C PRO A 385 28.76 6.82 -2.13
N GLU A 386 28.37 5.76 -2.82
CA GLU A 386 28.48 4.39 -2.37
C GLU A 386 29.93 3.98 -2.12
N GLY A 387 30.13 3.29 -1.00
CA GLY A 387 31.41 2.82 -0.49
C GLY A 387 31.75 1.42 -0.95
N ALA A 388 32.60 0.74 -0.19
CA ALA A 388 32.86 -0.68 -0.32
C ALA A 388 33.13 -1.22 1.09
N GLY A 389 32.77 -2.47 1.34
CA GLY A 389 32.93 -3.13 2.63
C GLY A 389 31.91 -2.70 3.68
N ASP A 390 30.75 -2.19 3.25
CA ASP A 390 29.64 -1.69 4.07
C ASP A 390 28.39 -2.56 4.04
N VAL A 391 28.47 -3.76 3.46
CA VAL A 391 27.45 -4.81 3.58
C VAL A 391 26.98 -4.96 5.03
N PHE A 392 25.68 -4.78 5.25
CA PHE A 392 25.05 -5.07 6.52
C PHE A 392 25.09 -6.58 6.77
N LEU A 393 25.64 -6.93 7.94
CA LEU A 393 25.90 -8.28 8.37
C LEU A 393 24.93 -8.67 9.52
N GLY A 394 24.05 -9.64 9.27
CA GLY A 394 23.10 -10.14 10.27
C GLY A 394 23.77 -10.78 11.50
N ALA A 395 22.99 -11.04 12.56
CA ALA A 395 23.48 -11.35 13.91
C ALA A 395 24.33 -12.64 14.05
N LEU A 396 24.22 -13.61 13.14
CA LEU A 396 25.05 -14.83 13.12
C LEU A 396 26.17 -14.82 12.07
N SER A 397 26.38 -13.73 11.33
CA SER A 397 27.54 -13.59 10.43
C SER A 397 28.82 -13.24 11.22
N SER A 398 29.09 -14.01 12.29
CA SER A 398 30.42 -14.05 12.88
C SER A 398 31.30 -14.91 11.97
N ASN A 399 32.20 -14.27 11.21
CA ASN A 399 33.53 -14.70 10.76
C ASN A 399 33.77 -14.28 9.30
N ASP A 400 34.57 -13.22 9.08
CA ASP A 400 35.44 -13.02 7.90
C ASP A 400 34.82 -13.14 6.48
N LEU A 401 33.50 -13.24 6.35
CA LEU A 401 32.79 -13.27 5.08
C LEU A 401 32.40 -11.83 4.73
N GLN A 402 33.31 -11.12 4.07
CA GLN A 402 32.85 -10.06 3.17
C GLN A 402 32.07 -10.76 2.07
N LEU A 403 30.75 -10.54 2.05
CA LEU A 403 29.90 -10.97 0.94
C LEU A 403 30.10 -9.97 -0.19
N GLY A 404 31.28 -10.00 -0.82
CA GLY A 404 31.62 -9.08 -1.90
C GLY A 404 30.66 -9.20 -3.09
N GLU A 405 29.94 -10.31 -3.21
CA GLU A 405 28.91 -10.48 -4.23
C GLU A 405 27.66 -9.63 -3.94
N LEU A 406 27.48 -9.15 -2.71
CA LEU A 406 26.43 -8.19 -2.33
C LEU A 406 26.95 -6.75 -2.28
N ASP A 407 28.23 -6.57 -1.94
CA ASP A 407 28.90 -5.27 -1.75
C ASP A 407 28.90 -4.45 -3.05
N ILE A 408 28.09 -3.41 -3.12
CA ILE A 408 28.00 -2.48 -4.24
C ILE A 408 29.16 -1.50 -4.13
N VAL A 409 29.91 -1.30 -5.21
CA VAL A 409 31.13 -0.45 -5.18
C VAL A 409 31.07 0.71 -6.16
N ASP A 410 30.23 0.60 -7.19
CA ASP A 410 29.98 1.68 -8.14
C ASP A 410 28.62 1.50 -8.81
N TRP A 411 28.09 2.59 -9.34
CA TRP A 411 26.90 2.59 -10.17
C TRP A 411 26.88 3.79 -11.12
N SER A 412 26.12 3.64 -12.20
CA SER A 412 25.77 4.76 -13.06
C SER A 412 24.37 4.63 -13.61
N VAL A 413 23.73 5.78 -13.82
CA VAL A 413 22.41 5.87 -14.43
C VAL A 413 22.45 6.84 -15.60
N GLU A 414 22.06 6.36 -16.78
CA GLU A 414 21.94 7.13 -18.00
C GLU A 414 20.46 7.32 -18.37
N VAL A 415 20.04 8.58 -18.40
CA VAL A 415 18.72 9.02 -18.83
C VAL A 415 18.79 9.34 -20.32
N SER A 416 17.88 8.75 -21.09
CA SER A 416 17.70 9.06 -22.51
C SER A 416 16.26 9.47 -22.79
N VAL A 417 16.06 10.70 -23.24
CA VAL A 417 14.79 11.31 -23.65
C VAL A 417 14.83 11.56 -25.15
N ARG A 418 13.86 11.01 -25.88
CA ARG A 418 13.67 11.31 -27.31
C ARG A 418 13.05 12.69 -27.45
N ALA A 419 13.60 13.48 -28.38
CA ALA A 419 12.95 14.71 -28.81
C ALA A 419 11.61 14.35 -29.49
N THR A 420 10.49 14.70 -28.85
CA THR A 420 9.19 14.64 -29.48
C THR A 420 9.21 15.63 -30.63
N THR A 421 9.22 15.13 -31.87
CA THR A 421 9.11 16.01 -33.03
C THR A 421 7.69 16.56 -33.01
N ALA A 422 7.51 17.81 -32.57
CA ALA A 422 6.24 18.49 -32.67
C ALA A 422 5.82 18.48 -34.15
N GLN A 423 4.81 17.67 -34.47
CA GLN A 423 4.13 17.76 -35.75
C GLN A 423 3.33 19.07 -35.73
N PHE A 424 3.89 20.10 -36.35
CA PHE A 424 3.19 21.36 -36.63
C PHE A 424 2.23 21.20 -37.80
#